data_AF-A0A943I4W8-F1
#
_entry.id   AF-A0A943I4W8-F1
#
_cell.length_a   1.000
_cell.length_b   1.000
_cell.length_c   1.000
_cell.angle_alpha   90.00
_cell.angle_beta   90.00
_cell.angle_gamma   90.00
#
_symmetry.space_group_name_H-M   'P 1'
#
loop_
_entity.id
_entity.type
_entity.pdbx_description
1 polymer ?
#
loop_
_entity_poly.entity_id
_entity_poly.type
_entity_poly.pdbx_seq_one_letter_code
_entity_poly.pdbx_strand_id
1 'polypeptide(L)'
;MKNRKPYEKVVYLLKTYKDLKLGKEINDSNRNVIELIDKVLELIKDDKDIDIIKRLYVDGYTYDETAEIIGMDKRTLYRQRRRLIKRIAIIIYGDRAL
;
A
#
# COMPACT_ATOMS: atom_id res chain seq x y z
N MET A 1 -18.60 7.09 -1.64
CA MET A 1 -17.79 6.18 -0.80
C MET A 1 -18.19 6.40 0.66
N LYS A 2 -18.86 5.44 1.32
CA LYS A 2 -19.19 5.51 2.76
C LYS A 2 -17.94 5.86 3.60
N ASN A 3 -18.14 6.53 4.75
CA ASN A 3 -17.18 7.03 5.75
C ASN A 3 -16.06 6.05 6.17
N ARG A 4 -15.20 5.63 5.24
CA ARG A 4 -14.04 4.78 5.54
C ARG A 4 -13.04 5.56 6.36
N LYS A 5 -12.52 4.92 7.41
CA LYS A 5 -11.39 5.48 8.17
C LYS A 5 -10.18 5.65 7.23
N PRO A 6 -9.30 6.64 7.46
CA PRO A 6 -8.08 6.88 6.68
C PRO A 6 -7.30 5.60 6.35
N TYR A 7 -7.11 4.74 7.36
CA TYR A 7 -6.50 3.42 7.20
C TYR A 7 -7.19 2.56 6.11
N GLU A 8 -8.52 2.47 6.14
CA GLU A 8 -9.31 1.67 5.20
C GLU A 8 -9.27 2.25 3.79
N LYS A 9 -9.19 3.58 3.67
CA LYS A 9 -8.98 4.26 2.38
C LYS A 9 -7.62 3.89 1.80
N VAL A 10 -6.55 3.90 2.60
CA VAL A 10 -5.22 3.47 2.15
C VAL A 10 -5.21 2.01 1.72
N VAL A 11 -5.80 1.10 2.52
CA VAL A 11 -5.89 -0.32 2.14
C VAL A 11 -6.59 -0.48 0.80
N TYR A 12 -7.68 0.26 0.58
CA TYR A 12 -8.38 0.23 -0.68
C TYR A 12 -7.51 0.75 -1.84
N LEU A 13 -6.86 1.89 -1.67
CA LEU A 13 -5.97 2.48 -2.67
C LEU A 13 -4.85 1.52 -3.07
N LEU A 14 -4.19 0.90 -2.10
CA LEU A 14 -3.12 -0.09 -2.35
C LEU A 14 -3.65 -1.35 -3.03
N LYS A 15 -4.83 -1.86 -2.65
CA LYS A 15 -5.43 -3.03 -3.31
C LYS A 15 -5.76 -2.79 -4.77
N THR A 16 -6.24 -1.59 -5.10
CA THR A 16 -6.59 -1.22 -6.48
C THR A 16 -5.40 -0.76 -7.30
N TYR A 17 -4.23 -0.57 -6.67
CA TYR A 17 -3.06 0.03 -7.31
C TYR A 17 -2.54 -0.80 -8.50
N LYS A 18 -2.49 -2.13 -8.36
CA LYS A 18 -2.11 -3.04 -9.44
C LYS A 18 -3.00 -2.85 -10.68
N ASP A 19 -4.32 -2.88 -10.49
CA ASP A 19 -5.28 -2.71 -11.59
C ASP A 19 -5.21 -1.30 -12.19
N LEU A 20 -5.01 -0.28 -11.35
CA LEU A 20 -4.80 1.09 -11.81
C LEU A 20 -3.54 1.21 -12.68
N LYS A 21 -2.44 0.54 -12.32
CA LYS A 21 -1.22 0.52 -13.14
C LYS A 21 -1.44 -0.22 -14.46
N LEU A 22 -2.04 -1.41 -14.43
CA LEU A 22 -2.35 -2.16 -15.66
C LEU A 22 -3.25 -1.36 -16.60
N GLY A 23 -4.30 -0.73 -16.06
CA GLY A 23 -5.18 0.11 -16.87
C GLY A 23 -4.48 1.34 -17.46
N LYS A 24 -3.39 1.83 -16.87
CA LYS A 24 -2.62 2.98 -17.39
C LYS A 24 -2.02 2.65 -18.76
N GLU A 25 -1.57 1.42 -18.96
CA GLU A 25 -1.04 0.95 -20.25
C GLU A 25 -2.09 0.98 -21.37
N ILE A 26 -3.38 0.98 -21.00
CA ILE A 26 -4.51 1.00 -21.93
C ILE A 26 -5.02 2.43 -22.20
N ASN A 27 -5.05 3.29 -21.17
CA ASN A 27 -5.53 4.67 -21.28
C ASN A 27 -4.85 5.58 -20.23
N ASP A 28 -4.14 6.61 -20.70
CA ASP A 28 -3.31 7.49 -19.87
C ASP A 28 -4.06 8.70 -19.28
N SER A 29 -5.38 8.79 -19.42
CA SER A 29 -6.12 9.95 -18.92
C SER A 29 -6.27 9.99 -17.39
N ASN A 30 -5.91 11.15 -16.80
CA ASN A 30 -6.08 11.59 -15.40
C ASN A 30 -5.86 10.53 -14.29
N ARG A 31 -4.58 10.32 -13.92
CA ARG A 31 -4.16 9.30 -12.95
C ARG A 31 -3.56 9.88 -11.65
N ASN A 32 -4.09 11.01 -11.14
CA ASN A 32 -3.63 11.65 -9.89
C ASN A 32 -3.47 10.67 -8.70
N VAL A 33 -4.28 9.61 -8.66
CA VAL A 33 -4.20 8.58 -7.62
C VAL A 33 -2.97 7.68 -7.76
N ILE A 34 -2.56 7.31 -8.98
CA ILE A 34 -1.36 6.50 -9.20
C ILE A 34 -0.14 7.29 -8.79
N GLU A 35 -0.02 8.54 -9.25
CA GLU A 35 1.09 9.42 -8.90
C GLU A 35 1.18 9.68 -7.40
N LEU A 36 0.03 9.83 -6.73
CA LEU A 36 -0.02 9.94 -5.27
C LEU A 36 0.56 8.69 -4.59
N ILE A 37 0.14 7.49 -5.02
CA ILE A 37 0.63 6.24 -4.44
C ILE A 37 2.12 6.07 -4.74
N ASP A 38 2.57 6.34 -5.96
CA ASP A 38 3.98 6.26 -6.37
C ASP A 38 4.86 7.16 -5.50
N LYS A 39 4.47 8.45 -5.34
CA LYS A 39 5.19 9.40 -4.48
C LYS A 39 5.25 8.94 -3.03
N VAL A 40 4.15 8.40 -2.50
CA VAL A 40 4.10 7.90 -1.13
C VAL A 40 5.01 6.69 -0.95
N LEU A 41 4.99 5.73 -1.88
CA LEU A 41 5.86 4.55 -1.84
C LEU A 41 7.33 4.93 -1.94
N GLU A 42 7.66 5.94 -2.76
CA GLU A 42 9.01 6.50 -2.87
C GLU A 42 9.47 7.14 -1.55
N LEU A 43 8.61 7.90 -0.86
CA LEU A 43 8.91 8.52 0.43
C LEU A 43 9.19 7.51 1.56
N ILE A 44 8.65 6.30 1.45
CA ILE A 44 8.84 5.24 2.44
C ILE A 44 9.73 4.11 1.95
N LYS A 45 10.41 4.27 0.82
CA LYS A 45 11.19 3.22 0.16
C LYS A 45 12.32 2.64 1.02
N ASP A 46 12.87 3.45 1.93
CA ASP A 46 13.96 3.05 2.82
C ASP A 46 13.45 2.40 4.12
N ASP A 47 12.14 2.25 4.28
CA ASP A 47 11.57 1.49 5.39
C ASP A 47 11.92 0.01 5.25
N LYS A 48 12.56 -0.58 6.27
CA LYS A 48 13.00 -1.98 6.26
C LYS A 48 11.90 -3.00 5.94
N ASP A 49 10.65 -2.65 6.20
CA ASP A 49 9.50 -3.54 5.98
C ASP A 49 8.75 -3.23 4.66
N ILE A 50 9.27 -2.32 3.81
CA ILE A 50 8.58 -1.86 2.59
C ILE A 50 8.23 -3.01 1.63
N ASP A 51 9.05 -4.07 1.63
CA ASP A 51 8.88 -5.23 0.76
C ASP A 51 7.53 -5.92 1.02
N ILE A 52 6.98 -5.81 2.24
CA ILE A 52 5.64 -6.30 2.59
C ILE A 52 4.56 -5.59 1.75
N ILE A 53 4.68 -4.27 1.55
CA ILE A 53 3.71 -3.51 0.76
C ILE A 53 3.86 -3.83 -0.73
N LYS A 54 5.10 -3.90 -1.23
CA LYS A 54 5.37 -4.24 -2.63
C LYS A 54 4.79 -5.61 -2.99
N ARG A 55 5.13 -6.63 -2.21
CA ARG A 55 4.67 -8.01 -2.46
C ARG A 55 3.15 -8.16 -2.40
N LEU A 56 2.52 -7.62 -1.35
CA LEU A 56 1.07 -7.78 -1.17
C LEU A 56 0.23 -6.98 -2.18
N TYR A 57 0.70 -5.80 -2.62
CA TYR A 57 -0.15 -4.84 -3.33
C TYR A 57 0.30 -4.50 -4.74
N VAL A 58 1.60 -4.66 -5.04
CA VAL A 58 2.15 -4.45 -6.38
C VAL A 58 2.21 -5.80 -7.09
N ASP A 59 2.84 -6.78 -6.46
CA ASP A 59 3.02 -8.11 -7.06
C ASP A 59 1.74 -8.95 -6.92
N GLY A 60 1.01 -8.77 -5.82
CA GLY A 60 -0.26 -9.44 -5.55
C GLY A 60 -0.09 -10.80 -4.85
N TYR A 61 1.02 -11.01 -4.16
CA TYR A 61 1.23 -12.19 -3.33
C TYR A 61 0.26 -12.23 -2.15
N THR A 62 -0.04 -13.45 -1.70
CA THR A 62 -0.74 -13.70 -0.44
C THR A 62 0.16 -13.40 0.75
N TYR A 63 -0.46 -13.34 1.95
CA TYR A 63 0.28 -13.21 3.20
C TYR A 63 1.24 -14.38 3.45
N ASP A 64 0.86 -15.57 2.97
CA ASP A 64 1.60 -16.80 3.20
C ASP A 64 2.86 -16.83 2.35
N GLU A 65 2.72 -16.58 1.05
CA GLU A 65 3.85 -16.43 0.12
C GLU A 65 4.76 -15.28 0.55
N THR A 66 4.19 -14.14 0.94
CA THR A 66 4.99 -12.98 1.38
C THR A 66 5.78 -13.31 2.66
N ALA A 67 5.16 -13.99 3.62
CA ALA A 67 5.82 -14.42 4.86
C ALA A 67 6.99 -15.36 4.57
N GLU A 68 6.79 -16.32 3.68
CA GLU A 68 7.81 -17.27 3.26
C GLU A 68 8.97 -16.57 2.56
N ILE A 69 8.70 -15.73 1.56
CA ILE A 69 9.74 -15.06 0.77
C ILE A 69 10.58 -14.10 1.63
N ILE A 70 9.94 -13.36 2.54
CA ILE A 70 10.65 -12.42 3.44
C ILE A 70 11.31 -13.16 4.62
N GLY A 71 10.99 -14.44 4.86
CA GLY A 71 11.45 -15.18 6.03
C GLY A 71 10.90 -14.60 7.34
N MET A 72 9.66 -14.14 7.33
CA MET A 72 9.03 -13.44 8.45
C MET A 72 7.78 -14.18 8.94
N ASP A 73 7.64 -14.35 10.25
CA ASP A 73 6.41 -14.88 10.85
C ASP A 73 5.18 -14.04 10.46
N LYS A 74 4.06 -14.72 10.15
CA LYS A 74 2.82 -14.07 9.69
C LYS A 74 2.32 -13.02 10.68
N ARG A 75 2.35 -13.28 11.99
CA ARG A 75 1.88 -12.32 13.00
C ARG A 75 2.75 -11.05 12.99
N THR A 76 4.05 -11.21 12.84
CA THR A 76 4.98 -10.08 12.69
C THR A 76 4.72 -9.33 11.39
N LEU A 77 4.51 -10.03 10.27
CA LEU A 77 4.17 -9.43 8.99
C LEU A 77 2.87 -8.62 9.05
N TYR A 78 1.81 -9.17 9.66
CA TYR A 78 0.55 -8.44 9.87
C TYR A 78 0.75 -7.16 10.68
N ARG A 79 1.59 -7.20 11.72
CA ARG A 79 1.91 -6.04 12.57
C ARG A 79 2.68 -4.98 11.78
N GLN A 80 3.71 -5.37 11.04
CA GLN A 80 4.51 -4.42 10.25
C GLN A 80 3.71 -3.82 9.10
N ARG A 81 2.92 -4.64 8.39
CA ARG A 81 1.96 -4.16 7.40
C ARG A 81 1.02 -3.11 7.99
N ARG A 82 0.45 -3.37 9.17
CA ARG A 82 -0.44 -2.41 9.85
C ARG A 82 0.28 -1.11 10.18
N ARG A 83 1.53 -1.17 10.66
CA ARG A 83 2.38 0.02 10.91
C ARG A 83 2.59 0.83 9.64
N LEU A 84 2.97 0.18 8.53
CA LEU A 84 3.20 0.82 7.24
C LEU A 84 1.94 1.51 6.70
N ILE A 85 0.79 0.84 6.75
CA ILE A 85 -0.48 1.44 6.29
C ILE A 85 -0.86 2.64 7.14
N LYS A 86 -0.66 2.60 8.46
CA LYS A 86 -0.86 3.76 9.33
C LYS A 86 0.08 4.92 8.96
N ARG A 87 1.36 4.63 8.73
CA ARG A 87 2.34 5.62 8.26
C ARG A 87 1.90 6.25 6.94
N ILE A 88 1.48 5.44 5.97
CA ILE A 88 0.94 5.92 4.69
C ILE A 88 -0.31 6.76 4.89
N ALA A 89 -1.22 6.36 5.78
CA ALA A 89 -2.44 7.11 6.06
C ALA A 89 -2.12 8.51 6.62
N ILE A 90 -1.12 8.61 7.51
CA ILE A 90 -0.65 9.90 8.03
C ILE A 90 -0.03 10.75 6.91
N ILE A 91 0.82 10.16 6.05
CA ILE A 91 1.42 10.89 4.92
C ILE A 91 0.34 11.45 3.97
N ILE A 92 -0.72 10.67 3.68
CA ILE A 92 -1.75 11.07 2.72
C ILE A 92 -2.79 12.01 3.34
N TYR A 93 -3.18 11.79 4.60
CA TYR A 93 -4.33 12.48 5.22
C TYR A 93 -3.98 13.40 6.39
N GLY A 94 -2.70 13.47 6.80
CA GLY A 94 -2.24 14.29 7.91
C GLY A 94 -2.99 13.98 9.21
N ASP A 95 -3.39 15.01 9.95
CA ASP A 95 -4.09 14.89 11.23
C ASP A 95 -5.43 14.16 11.13
N ARG A 96 -6.05 14.13 9.93
CA ARG A 96 -7.28 13.34 9.72
C ARG A 96 -7.03 11.84 9.86
N ALA A 97 -5.78 11.39 9.89
CA ALA A 97 -5.37 9.99 10.04
C ALA A 97 -5.28 9.49 11.49
N LEU A 98 -5.24 10.41 12.46
CA LEU A 98 -5.12 10.13 13.89
C LEU A 98 -6.47 9.75 14.50
#